data_AF-A0A8S2ZTW9-F1
#
_entry.id   AF-A0A8S2ZTW9-F1
#
_cell.length_a   1.000
_cell.length_b   1.000
_cell.length_c   1.000
_cell.angle_alpha   90.00
_cell.angle_beta   90.00
_cell.angle_gamma   90.00
#
_symmetry.space_group_name_H-M   'P 1'
#
loop_
_entity.id
_entity.type
_entity.pdbx_description
1 polymer ?
#
loop_
_entity_poly.entity_id
_entity_poly.type
_entity_poly.pdbx_seq_one_letter_code
_entity_poly.pdbx_strand_id
1 'polypeptide(L)' 'DLNEASSRSHAVLCITLITIDEFEEEPTMSHMYICDLAGNEPSTGTGKQLAETCNINTSLMT' A
#
# COMPACT_ATOMS: atom_id res chain seq x y z
N ASP A 1 18.40 15.19 2.90
CA ASP A 1 18.66 13.91 2.21
C ASP A 1 17.47 13.52 1.36
N LEU A 2 17.69 12.95 0.16
CA LEU A 2 16.59 12.45 -0.68
C LEU A 2 15.82 11.28 -0.03
N ASN A 3 16.45 10.60 0.93
CA ASN A 3 15.85 9.48 1.67
C ASN A 3 14.77 9.93 2.67
N GLU A 4 14.83 11.17 3.17
CA GLU A 4 13.72 11.72 3.99
C GLU A 4 12.45 11.99 3.18
N ALA A 5 12.56 12.11 1.86
CA ALA A 5 11.43 12.28 0.96
C ALA A 5 10.86 10.95 0.43
N SER A 6 11.54 9.82 0.71
CA SER A 6 11.10 8.47 0.34
C SER A 6 9.98 8.01 1.29
N SER A 7 8.87 7.52 0.74
CA SER A 7 7.79 6.94 1.55
C SER A 7 8.28 5.67 2.24
N ARG A 8 8.30 5.67 3.58
CA ARG A 8 8.76 4.52 4.40
C ARG A 8 7.62 3.61 4.87
N SER A 9 6.49 3.69 4.18
CA SER A 9 5.29 2.88 4.42
C SER A 9 4.52 2.71 3.12
N HIS A 10 3.89 1.55 2.95
CA HIS A 10 2.93 1.33 1.85
C HIS A 10 1.63 2.07 2.14
N ALA A 11 1.02 2.64 1.11
CA ALA A 11 -0.31 3.21 1.16
C ALA A 11 -1.26 2.42 0.25
N VAL A 12 -2.44 2.10 0.77
CA VAL A 12 -3.50 1.42 0.00
C VAL A 12 -4.73 2.29 0.02
N LEU A 13 -5.07 2.86 -1.15
CA LEU A 13 -6.33 3.54 -1.37
C LEU A 13 -7.37 2.53 -1.84
N CYS A 14 -8.41 2.33 -1.06
CA CYS A 14 -9.57 1.53 -1.44
C CYS A 14 -10.69 2.45 -1.93
N ILE A 15 -11.13 2.25 -3.17
CA ILE A 15 -12.30 2.89 -3.76
C ILE A 15 -13.38 1.83 -3.92
N THR A 16 -14.48 2.00 -3.20
CA THR A 16 -15.66 1.14 -3.35
C THR A 16 -16.70 1.85 -4.22
N LEU A 17 -17.09 1.20 -5.30
CA LEU A 17 -18.16 1.63 -6.20
C LEU A 17 -19.39 0.78 -5.90
N ILE A 18 -20.47 1.43 -5.47
CA ILE A 18 -21.77 0.80 -5.28
C ILE A 18 -22.66 1.27 -6.44
N THR A 19 -23.05 0.34 -7.28
CA THR A 19 -23.94 0.58 -8.42
C THR A 19 -25.33 0.11 -8.05
N ILE A 20 -26.31 1.01 -8.17
CA ILE A 20 -27.73 0.73 -7.97
C ILE A 20 -28.38 0.93 -9.34
N ASP A 21 -28.97 -0.12 -9.88
CA ASP A 21 -29.77 -0.10 -11.10
C ASP A 21 -31.23 -0.34 -10.72
N GLU A 22 -32.16 0.37 -11.35
CA GLU A 22 -33.60 0.23 -11.10
C GLU A 22 -34.18 -1.08 -11.66
N PHE A 23 -33.45 -1.74 -12.57
CA PHE A 23 -33.84 -3.00 -13.19
C PHE A 23 -33.18 -4.23 -12.56
N GLU A 24 -32.15 -4.05 -11.73
CA GLU A 24 -31.47 -5.13 -11.01
C GLU A 24 -32.06 -5.27 -9.59
N GLU A 25 -32.31 -6.52 -9.15
CA GLU A 25 -32.88 -6.76 -7.82
C GLU A 25 -31.90 -6.46 -6.68
N GLU A 26 -30.58 -6.53 -6.94
CA GLU A 26 -29.54 -6.30 -5.94
C GLU A 26 -28.47 -5.29 -6.40
N PRO A 27 -28.01 -4.40 -5.50
CA PRO A 27 -26.93 -3.48 -5.82
C PRO A 27 -25.63 -4.23 -6.06
N THR A 28 -24.90 -3.82 -7.09
CA THR A 28 -23.58 -4.38 -7.39
C THR A 28 -22.50 -3.58 -6.66
N MET A 29 -21.54 -4.28 -6.05
CA MET A 29 -20.40 -3.64 -5.36
C MET A 29 -19.09 -4.03 -6.03
N SER A 30 -18.32 -3.04 -6.44
CA SER A 30 -16.98 -3.20 -7.00
C SER A 30 -15.95 -2.54 -6.10
N HIS A 31 -14.80 -3.18 -5.92
CA HIS A 31 -13.68 -2.63 -5.14
C HIS A 31 -12.48 -2.41 -6.05
N MET A 32 -11.89 -1.24 -5.96
CA MET A 32 -10.66 -0.89 -6.65
C MET A 32 -9.61 -0.50 -5.60
N TYR A 33 -8.48 -1.19 -5.61
CA TYR A 33 -7.37 -0.91 -4.72
C TYR A 33 -6.22 -0.30 -5.53
N ILE A 34 -5.79 0.88 -5.12
CA ILE A 34 -4.61 1.56 -5.68
C ILE A 34 -3.55 1.51 -4.59
N CYS A 35 -2.50 0.74 -4.84
CA CYS A 35 -1.41 0.53 -3.89
C CYS A 35 -0.18 1.34 -4.32
N ASP A 36 0.24 2.26 -3.46
CA ASP A 36 1.55 2.92 -3.54
C ASP A 36 2.51 2.21 -2.58
N LEU A 37 3.51 1.54 -3.14
CA LEU A 37 4.42 0.69 -2.37
C LEU A 37 5.69 1.47 -2.02
N ALA A 38 6.12 1.35 -0.76
CA ALA A 38 7.40 1.84 -0.30
C ALA A 38 8.55 1.20 -1.09
N GLY A 39 9.64 1.96 -1.23
CA GLY A 39 10.82 1.52 -1.97
C GLY A 39 11.50 0.31 -1.32
N ASN A 40 12.01 -0.60 -2.16
CA ASN A 40 12.92 -1.66 -1.72
C ASN A 40 14.33 -1.07 -1.61
N GLU A 41 14.74 -0.75 -0.39
CA GLU A 41 16.06 -0.20 -0.10
C GLU A 41 16.96 -1.26 0.54
N PRO A 42 18.29 -1.22 0.29
CA PRO A 42 19.22 -2.06 1.02
C PRO A 42 19.05 -1.87 2.52
N SER A 43 19.03 -2.97 3.28
CA SER A 43 18.91 -2.97 4.75
C SER A 43 20.21 -2.50 5.40
N THR A 44 20.56 -1.23 5.18
CA THR A 44 21.73 -0.54 5.73
C THR A 44 21.26 0.48 6.76
N GLY A 45 21.86 0.49 7.94
CA GLY A 45 21.48 1.39 9.04
C GLY A 45 21.60 0.71 10.40
N THR A 46 21.19 1.40 11.47
CA THR A 46 21.24 0.86 12.83
C THR A 46 19.90 1.05 13.57
N GLY A 47 19.61 0.12 14.48
CA GLY A 47 18.44 0.20 15.35
C GLY A 47 17.10 0.27 14.60
N LYS A 48 16.34 1.34 14.84
CA LYS A 48 14.97 1.51 14.29
C LYS A 48 14.94 1.58 12.77
N GLN A 49 15.94 2.22 12.15
CA GLN A 49 15.98 2.39 10.70
C GLN A 49 16.15 1.05 9.99
N LEU A 50 17.02 0.17 10.53
CA LEU A 50 17.22 -1.18 10.01
C LEU A 50 15.96 -2.04 10.15
N ALA A 51 15.30 -1.99 11.31
CA ALA A 51 14.06 -2.72 11.55
C ALA A 51 12.94 -2.31 10.59
N GLU A 52 12.83 -1.01 10.31
CA GLU A 52 11.85 -0.46 9.38
C GLU A 52 12.12 -0.90 7.93
N THR A 53 13.37 -0.79 7.45
CA THR A 53 13.73 -1.26 6.10
C THR A 53 13.56 -2.77 5.94
N CYS A 54 13.86 -3.56 6.97
CA CYS A 54 13.59 -5.00 6.95
C CYS A 54 12.09 -5.30 6.79
N ASN A 55 11.22 -4.61 7.54
CA ASN A 55 9.77 -4.83 7.44
C ASN A 55 9.22 -4.49 6.05
N ILE A 56 9.66 -3.36 5.47
CA ILE A 56 9.29 -2.97 4.10
C ILE A 56 9.71 -4.06 3.12
N ASN A 57 10.98 -4.49 3.17
CA ASN A 57 11.50 -5.50 2.25
C ASN A 57 10.82 -6.87 2.43
N THR A 58 10.51 -7.26 3.66
CA THR A 58 9.74 -8.49 3.93
C THR A 58 8.36 -8.40 3.29
N SER A 59 7.63 -7.30 3.49
CA SER A 59 6.28 -7.13 2.93
C SER A 59 6.21 -7.08 1.40
N LEU A 60 7.33 -6.84 0.71
CA LEU A 60 7.42 -6.91 -0.75
C LEU A 60 7.74 -8.32 -1.28
N MET A 61 8.22 -9.22 -0.41
CA MET A 61 8.67 -10.57 -0.77
C MET A 61 7.68 -11.66 -0.36
N THR A 62 6.71 -11.34 0.48
CA THR A 62 5.60 -12.21 0.91
C THR A 62 4.28 -11.74 0.32
#